data_AF-A0A960EHQ8-F1
#
_entry.id   AF-A0A960EHQ8-F1
#
_cell.length_a   1.000
_cell.length_b   1.000
_cell.length_c   1.000
_cell.angle_alpha   90.00
_cell.angle_beta   90.00
_cell.angle_gamma   90.00
#
_symmetry.space_group_name_H-M   'P 1'
#
loop_
_entity.id
_entity.type
_entity.pdbx_description
1 polymer ?
#
loop_
_entity_poly.entity_id
_entity_poly.type
_entity_poly.pdbx_seq_one_letter_code
_entity_poly.pdbx_strand_id
1 'polypeptide(L)'
;MAVGGRELGLMALVALFVLGGVALVGAALLLAVRSKDAYDRSNQLVPGRPSLAPGSWAGSHEPAPRLHRRLRDALAALRANQAFDDDGALLDLRVELEHQAELIDERLVAADALAPEVRDRPLEDLAGDVALLEQAVADLVALSASAGRPALEEVVARVTERVELVGEAHRSLSEQRLTLDPSSASGEDPVAEAEASGSEGPTEAPGPEGREPGTATGDVAPG
;
A
#
# COMPACT_ATOMS: atom_id res chain seq x y z
N MET A 1 -59.10 -42.37 -5.09
CA MET A 1 -58.25 -41.38 -4.41
C MET A 1 -57.01 -42.08 -3.88
N ALA A 2 -55.88 -42.00 -4.59
CA ALA A 2 -54.60 -42.53 -4.10
C ALA A 2 -53.44 -41.74 -4.74
N VAL A 3 -53.50 -40.41 -4.62
CA VAL A 3 -52.42 -39.48 -5.05
C VAL A 3 -51.72 -38.88 -3.81
N GLY A 4 -51.80 -39.56 -2.65
CA GLY A 4 -51.29 -39.01 -1.39
C GLY A 4 -49.81 -39.32 -1.11
N GLY A 5 -49.41 -40.59 -1.16
CA GLY A 5 -48.12 -41.00 -0.58
C GLY A 5 -46.88 -40.65 -1.41
N ARG A 6 -46.95 -40.76 -2.75
CA ARG A 6 -45.80 -40.56 -3.64
C ARG A 6 -45.48 -39.07 -3.85
N GLU A 7 -46.51 -38.25 -3.93
CA GLU A 7 -46.40 -36.78 -4.05
C GLU A 7 -45.86 -36.18 -2.74
N LEU A 8 -46.37 -36.62 -1.58
CA LEU A 8 -45.83 -36.21 -0.28
C LEU A 8 -44.38 -36.64 -0.08
N GLY A 9 -44.01 -37.86 -0.53
CA GLY A 9 -42.63 -38.33 -0.48
C GLY A 9 -41.68 -37.53 -1.39
N LEU A 10 -42.13 -37.19 -2.60
CA LEU A 10 -41.36 -36.35 -3.53
C LEU A 10 -41.19 -34.93 -2.97
N MET A 11 -42.27 -34.33 -2.46
CA MET A 11 -42.24 -32.99 -1.85
C MET A 11 -41.33 -32.95 -0.62
N ALA A 12 -41.33 -34.00 0.21
CA ALA A 12 -40.42 -34.10 1.35
C ALA A 12 -38.95 -34.21 0.92
N LEU A 13 -38.66 -34.99 -0.12
CA LEU A 13 -37.31 -35.12 -0.68
C LEU A 13 -36.81 -33.80 -1.29
N VAL A 14 -37.66 -33.13 -2.08
CA VAL A 14 -37.36 -31.81 -2.66
C VAL A 14 -37.14 -30.78 -1.56
N ALA A 15 -38.02 -30.75 -0.55
CA ALA A 15 -37.87 -29.85 0.59
C ALA A 15 -36.55 -30.08 1.34
N LEU A 16 -36.17 -31.34 1.58
CA LEU A 16 -34.90 -31.69 2.23
C LEU A 16 -33.69 -31.28 1.38
N PHE A 17 -33.77 -31.46 0.06
CA PHE A 17 -32.70 -31.10 -0.86
C PHE A 17 -32.51 -29.58 -0.95
N VAL A 18 -33.62 -28.82 -0.97
CA VAL A 18 -33.60 -27.36 -0.94
C VAL A 18 -33.06 -26.87 0.41
N LEU A 19 -33.53 -27.42 1.53
CA LEU A 19 -33.03 -27.03 2.87
C LEU A 19 -31.54 -27.34 3.02
N GLY A 20 -31.11 -28.53 2.58
CA GLY A 20 -29.71 -28.95 2.61
C GLY A 20 -28.84 -28.10 1.69
N GLY A 21 -29.32 -27.78 0.48
CA GLY A 21 -28.64 -26.89 -0.45
C GLY A 21 -28.47 -25.47 0.11
N VAL A 22 -29.52 -24.90 0.69
CA VAL A 22 -29.48 -23.58 1.34
C VAL A 22 -28.51 -23.59 2.53
N ALA A 23 -28.52 -24.63 3.35
CA ALA A 23 -27.59 -24.76 4.49
C ALA A 23 -26.12 -24.86 4.03
N LEU A 24 -25.84 -25.63 2.97
CA LEU A 24 -24.49 -25.74 2.40
C LEU A 24 -24.00 -24.43 1.80
N VAL A 25 -24.85 -23.74 1.04
CA VAL A 25 -24.53 -22.42 0.47
C VAL A 25 -24.30 -21.41 1.59
N GLY A 26 -25.15 -21.38 2.62
CA GLY A 26 -24.98 -20.52 3.78
C GLY A 26 -23.67 -20.78 4.54
N ALA A 27 -23.33 -22.04 4.78
CA ALA A 27 -22.07 -22.42 5.42
C ALA A 27 -20.85 -22.02 4.57
N ALA A 28 -20.91 -22.22 3.25
CA ALA A 28 -19.85 -21.82 2.33
C ALA A 28 -19.64 -20.29 2.30
N LEU A 29 -20.72 -19.50 2.27
CA LEU A 29 -20.65 -18.05 2.36
C LEU A 29 -20.06 -17.59 3.70
N LEU A 30 -20.49 -18.18 4.82
CA LEU A 30 -19.93 -17.84 6.14
C LEU A 30 -18.43 -18.15 6.20
N LEU A 31 -18.00 -19.27 5.63
CA LEU A 31 -16.59 -19.64 5.56
C LEU A 31 -15.79 -18.69 4.66
N ALA A 32 -16.37 -18.27 3.53
CA ALA A 32 -15.77 -17.29 2.61
C ALA A 32 -15.61 -15.90 3.26
N VAL A 33 -16.63 -15.41 3.96
CA VAL A 33 -16.55 -14.12 4.68
C VAL A 33 -15.53 -14.19 5.81
N ARG A 34 -15.58 -15.24 6.62
CA ARG A 34 -14.65 -15.41 7.75
C ARG A 34 -13.20 -15.59 7.30
N SER A 35 -12.97 -16.26 6.17
CA SER A 35 -11.62 -16.39 5.60
C SER A 35 -11.11 -15.06 5.04
N LYS A 36 -11.98 -14.26 4.43
CA LYS A 36 -11.64 -12.89 4.01
C LYS A 36 -11.29 -11.98 5.20
N ASP A 37 -12.08 -11.98 6.27
CA ASP A 37 -11.80 -11.16 7.45
C ASP A 37 -10.51 -11.59 8.17
N ALA A 38 -10.20 -12.88 8.17
CA ALA A 38 -8.95 -13.40 8.70
C ALA A 38 -7.76 -12.97 7.82
N TYR A 39 -7.93 -13.01 6.49
CA TYR A 39 -6.94 -12.53 5.55
C TYR A 39 -6.70 -11.03 5.72
N ASP A 40 -7.75 -10.21 5.67
CA ASP A 40 -7.65 -8.76 5.75
C ASP A 40 -6.98 -8.32 7.05
N ARG A 41 -7.28 -8.98 8.18
CA ARG A 41 -6.58 -8.76 9.46
C ARG A 41 -5.14 -9.21 9.44
N SER A 42 -4.87 -10.37 8.84
CA SER A 42 -3.49 -10.83 8.71
C SER A 42 -2.69 -9.85 7.86
N ASN A 43 -3.27 -9.27 6.81
CA ASN A 43 -2.59 -8.38 5.86
C ASN A 43 -2.25 -6.99 6.43
N GLN A 44 -2.68 -6.67 7.66
CA GLN A 44 -2.43 -5.37 8.27
C GLN A 44 -0.97 -5.24 8.71
N LEU A 45 -0.34 -4.12 8.35
CA LEU A 45 0.96 -3.73 8.91
C LEU A 45 0.84 -3.19 10.32
N VAL A 46 -0.18 -2.36 10.55
CA VAL A 46 -0.52 -1.79 11.85
C VAL A 46 -1.88 -2.33 12.28
N PRO A 47 -2.00 -2.98 13.45
CA PRO A 47 -3.27 -3.54 13.91
C PRO A 47 -4.38 -2.49 13.93
N GLY A 48 -5.52 -2.81 13.30
CA GLY A 48 -6.67 -1.91 13.21
C GLY A 48 -6.62 -0.92 12.04
N ARG A 49 -5.51 -0.85 11.29
CA ARG A 49 -5.44 -0.09 10.04
C ARG A 49 -5.52 -1.03 8.83
N PRO A 50 -6.43 -0.77 7.87
CA PRO A 50 -6.50 -1.56 6.65
C PRO A 50 -5.21 -1.36 5.83
N SER A 51 -4.63 -2.46 5.34
CA SER A 51 -3.51 -2.38 4.40
C SER A 51 -4.01 -2.12 2.98
N LEU A 52 -3.24 -1.38 2.18
CA LEU A 52 -3.48 -1.17 0.76
C LEU A 52 -2.99 -2.35 -0.10
N ALA A 53 -2.29 -3.33 0.49
CA ALA A 53 -1.81 -4.51 -0.19
C ALA A 53 -2.97 -5.30 -0.81
N PRO A 54 -2.94 -5.58 -2.13
CA PRO A 54 -4.03 -6.26 -2.82
C PRO A 54 -4.20 -7.71 -2.36
N GLY A 55 -5.41 -8.24 -2.50
CA GLY A 55 -5.73 -9.63 -2.15
C GLY A 55 -4.91 -10.67 -2.94
N SER A 56 -4.41 -10.31 -4.13
CA SER A 56 -3.55 -11.17 -4.95
C SER A 56 -2.19 -11.47 -4.31
N TRP A 57 -1.75 -10.69 -3.31
CA TRP A 57 -0.51 -10.94 -2.59
C TRP A 57 -0.60 -12.16 -1.66
N ALA A 58 -1.82 -12.62 -1.35
CA ALA A 58 -2.08 -13.82 -0.56
C ALA A 58 -1.36 -15.05 -1.13
N GLY A 59 -0.31 -15.51 -0.46
CA GLY A 59 0.45 -16.69 -0.89
C GLY A 59 1.32 -16.48 -2.14
N SER A 60 1.41 -15.25 -2.66
CA SER A 60 2.28 -14.95 -3.79
C SER A 60 3.75 -14.93 -3.39
N HIS A 61 4.61 -15.41 -4.29
CA HIS A 61 6.07 -15.43 -4.15
C HIS A 61 6.77 -14.32 -4.95
N GLU A 62 6.00 -13.44 -5.60
CA GLU A 62 6.53 -12.25 -6.28
C GLU A 62 7.29 -11.33 -5.30
N PRO A 63 8.18 -10.45 -5.80
CA PRO A 63 9.04 -9.62 -4.94
C PRO A 63 8.25 -8.71 -3.98
N ALA A 64 7.24 -7.98 -4.47
CA ALA A 64 6.45 -7.06 -3.65
C ALA A 64 5.71 -7.76 -2.48
N PRO A 65 4.95 -8.85 -2.70
CA PRO A 65 4.36 -9.64 -1.60
C PRO A 65 5.37 -10.14 -0.57
N ARG A 66 6.60 -10.49 -1.00
CA ARG A 66 7.66 -10.92 -0.08
C ARG A 66 8.14 -9.76 0.79
N LEU A 67 8.35 -8.57 0.21
CA LEU A 67 8.77 -7.37 0.93
C LEU A 67 7.70 -6.90 1.93
N HIS A 68 6.43 -6.97 1.56
CA HIS A 68 5.32 -6.67 2.47
C HIS A 68 5.29 -7.61 3.69
N ARG A 69 5.47 -8.92 3.49
CA ARG A 69 5.54 -9.88 4.61
C ARG A 69 6.72 -9.58 5.54
N ARG A 70 7.88 -9.25 4.97
CA ARG A 70 9.08 -8.84 5.71
C ARG A 70 8.82 -7.61 6.60
N LEU A 71 8.18 -6.56 6.05
CA LEU A 71 7.75 -5.39 6.82
C LEU A 71 6.82 -5.79 7.98
N ARG A 72 5.82 -6.63 7.71
CA ARG A 72 4.90 -7.14 8.73
C ARG A 72 5.62 -7.89 9.84
N ASP A 73 6.56 -8.75 9.50
CA ASP A 73 7.33 -9.54 10.45
C ASP A 73 8.23 -8.64 11.33
N ALA A 74 8.86 -7.62 10.74
CA ALA A 74 9.66 -6.63 11.47
C ALA A 74 8.80 -5.86 12.47
N LEU A 75 7.66 -5.31 12.05
CA LEU A 75 6.76 -4.59 12.95
C LEU A 75 6.13 -5.51 13.99
N ALA A 76 5.87 -6.78 13.67
CA ALA A 76 5.41 -7.76 14.65
C ALA A 76 6.46 -8.01 15.72
N ALA A 77 7.74 -8.10 15.35
CA ALA A 77 8.85 -8.23 16.30
C ALA A 77 8.98 -6.98 17.19
N LEU A 78 8.85 -5.78 16.61
CA LEU A 78 8.83 -4.53 17.35
C LEU A 78 7.73 -4.51 18.42
N ARG A 79 6.51 -4.90 18.04
CA ARG A 79 5.33 -4.95 18.94
C ARG A 79 5.36 -6.05 19.99
N ALA A 80 6.10 -7.14 19.74
CA ALA A 80 6.23 -8.22 20.71
C ALA A 80 7.06 -7.80 21.94
N ASN A 81 7.78 -6.67 21.86
CA ASN A 81 8.61 -6.17 22.92
C ASN A 81 7.82 -5.22 23.84
N GLN A 82 7.66 -5.61 25.10
CA GLN A 82 6.86 -4.88 26.10
C GLN A 82 7.50 -3.55 26.53
N ALA A 83 8.81 -3.37 26.31
CA ALA A 83 9.50 -2.13 26.67
C ALA A 83 8.87 -0.90 25.97
N PHE A 84 8.29 -1.09 24.78
CA PHE A 84 7.64 -0.04 24.00
C PHE A 84 6.26 0.39 24.54
N ASP A 85 5.62 -0.41 25.39
CA ASP A 85 4.32 -0.07 25.97
C ASP A 85 4.47 0.69 27.30
N ASP A 86 5.59 0.48 28.01
CA ASP A 86 5.85 1.06 29.33
C ASP A 86 6.61 2.40 29.28
N ASP A 87 7.23 2.73 28.16
CA ASP A 87 8.06 3.93 27.96
C ASP A 87 7.51 4.78 26.80
N GLY A 88 7.07 6.00 27.13
CA GLY A 88 6.45 6.90 26.16
C GLY A 88 7.38 7.31 25.01
N ALA A 89 8.69 7.44 25.26
CA ALA A 89 9.64 7.83 24.23
C ALA A 89 9.89 6.69 23.24
N LEU A 90 9.92 5.45 23.73
CA LEU A 90 9.93 4.27 22.87
C LEU A 90 8.62 4.12 22.09
N LEU A 91 7.48 4.41 22.71
CA LEU A 91 6.18 4.36 22.04
C LEU A 91 6.14 5.33 20.86
N ASP A 92 6.60 6.57 21.03
CA ASP A 92 6.67 7.56 19.95
C ASP A 92 7.56 7.07 18.80
N LEU A 93 8.72 6.49 19.11
CA LEU A 93 9.62 5.92 18.10
C LEU A 93 9.00 4.72 17.38
N ARG A 94 8.25 3.87 18.10
CA ARG A 94 7.48 2.79 17.49
C ARG A 94 6.43 3.32 16.52
N VAL A 95 5.69 4.36 16.91
CA VAL A 95 4.67 4.98 16.04
C VAL A 95 5.31 5.55 14.77
N GLU A 96 6.48 6.19 14.90
CA GLU A 96 7.22 6.69 13.74
C GLU A 96 7.66 5.55 12.81
N LEU A 97 8.21 4.45 13.35
CA LEU A 97 8.58 3.28 12.54
C LEU A 97 7.38 2.63 11.85
N GLU A 98 6.24 2.54 12.54
CA GLU A 98 4.98 2.06 11.95
C GLU A 98 4.52 2.98 10.80
N HIS A 99 4.63 4.31 10.96
CA HIS A 99 4.31 5.26 9.91
C HIS A 99 5.25 5.15 8.69
N GLN A 100 6.56 5.04 8.92
CA GLN A 100 7.52 4.85 7.82
C GLN A 100 7.27 3.54 7.07
N ALA A 101 6.91 2.47 7.79
CA ALA A 101 6.54 1.21 7.17
C ALA A 101 5.29 1.32 6.28
N GLU A 102 4.28 2.10 6.69
CA GLU A 102 3.10 2.40 5.86
C GLU A 102 3.52 3.11 4.56
N LEU A 103 4.39 4.13 4.64
CA LEU A 103 4.88 4.84 3.46
C LEU A 103 5.69 3.94 2.52
N ILE A 104 6.44 2.96 3.05
CA ILE A 104 7.13 1.97 2.23
C ILE A 104 6.13 1.02 1.57
N ASP A 105 5.09 0.57 2.28
CA ASP A 105 4.04 -0.31 1.75
C ASP A 105 3.22 0.34 0.64
N GLU A 106 2.86 1.61 0.80
CA GLU A 106 2.19 2.39 -0.24
C GLU A 106 3.03 2.45 -1.53
N ARG A 107 4.35 2.65 -1.38
CA ARG A 107 5.28 2.64 -2.51
C ARG A 107 5.46 1.24 -3.11
N LEU A 108 5.42 0.18 -2.31
CA LEU A 108 5.42 -1.21 -2.80
C LEU A 108 4.18 -1.52 -3.63
N VAL A 109 3.00 -1.10 -3.18
CA VAL A 109 1.74 -1.25 -3.93
C VAL A 109 1.81 -0.47 -5.25
N ALA A 110 2.32 0.77 -5.21
CA ALA A 110 2.50 1.57 -6.42
C ALA A 110 3.50 0.93 -7.40
N ALA A 111 4.60 0.36 -6.90
CA ALA A 111 5.60 -0.32 -7.73
C ALA A 111 5.08 -1.64 -8.33
N ASP A 112 4.26 -2.41 -7.59
CA ASP A 112 3.63 -3.65 -8.09
C ASP A 112 2.59 -3.38 -9.20
N ALA A 113 1.98 -2.20 -9.20
CA ALA A 113 1.06 -1.77 -10.26
C ALA A 113 1.76 -1.34 -11.57
N LEU A 114 3.10 -1.22 -11.57
CA LEU A 114 3.86 -0.90 -12.78
C LEU A 114 3.92 -2.08 -13.75
N ALA A 115 4.21 -1.76 -15.02
CA ALA A 115 4.46 -2.77 -16.03
C ALA A 115 5.71 -3.61 -15.66
N PRO A 116 5.73 -4.94 -15.94
CA PRO A 116 6.83 -5.82 -15.58
C PRO A 116 8.22 -5.36 -16.04
N GLU A 117 8.28 -4.62 -17.15
CA GLU A 117 9.52 -4.17 -17.77
C GLU A 117 10.21 -3.02 -17.00
N VAL A 118 9.47 -2.30 -16.16
CA VAL A 118 9.98 -1.12 -15.44
C VAL A 118 9.89 -1.26 -13.91
N ARG A 119 9.29 -2.33 -13.40
CA ARG A 119 9.07 -2.52 -11.95
C ARG A 119 10.33 -2.95 -11.18
N ASP A 120 11.30 -3.58 -11.83
CA ASP A 120 12.42 -4.23 -11.13
C ASP A 120 13.28 -3.25 -10.35
N ARG A 121 13.62 -2.10 -10.95
CA ARG A 121 14.47 -1.09 -10.30
C ARG A 121 13.79 -0.44 -9.09
N PRO A 122 12.54 0.06 -9.17
CA PRO A 122 11.80 0.51 -7.99
C PRO A 122 11.69 -0.54 -6.89
N LEU A 123 11.47 -1.81 -7.22
CA LEU A 123 11.37 -2.89 -6.24
C LEU A 123 12.72 -3.19 -5.56
N GLU A 124 13.83 -3.05 -6.27
CA GLU A 124 15.18 -3.17 -5.69
C GLU A 124 15.46 -2.02 -4.70
N ASP A 125 15.13 -0.79 -5.06
CA ASP A 125 15.29 0.37 -4.18
C ASP A 125 14.43 0.22 -2.91
N LEU A 126 13.17 -0.21 -3.07
CA LEU A 126 12.28 -0.51 -1.94
C LEU A 126 12.76 -1.70 -1.09
N ALA A 127 13.43 -2.69 -1.69
CA ALA A 127 14.05 -3.76 -0.92
C ALA A 127 15.17 -3.23 0.01
N GLY A 128 15.89 -2.19 -0.43
CA GLY A 128 16.84 -1.44 0.38
C GLY A 128 16.17 -0.71 1.54
N ASP A 129 15.09 0.04 1.27
CA ASP A 129 14.32 0.75 2.30
C ASP A 129 13.77 -0.21 3.37
N VAL A 130 13.23 -1.37 2.96
CA VAL A 130 12.76 -2.41 3.88
C VAL A 130 13.90 -2.94 4.75
N ALA A 131 15.08 -3.18 4.18
CA ALA A 131 16.23 -3.65 4.94
C ALA A 131 16.72 -2.61 5.97
N LEU A 132 16.67 -1.32 5.64
CA LEU A 132 17.00 -0.24 6.58
C LEU A 132 16.01 -0.18 7.74
N LEU A 133 14.70 -0.32 7.47
CA LEU A 133 13.69 -0.36 8.51
C LEU A 133 13.85 -1.60 9.42
N GLU A 134 14.08 -2.77 8.82
CA GLU A 134 14.35 -4.01 9.57
C GLU A 134 15.55 -3.86 10.51
N GLN A 135 16.63 -3.25 10.02
CA GLN A 135 17.81 -2.98 10.83
C GLN A 135 17.51 -2.01 11.96
N ALA A 136 16.78 -0.92 11.70
CA ALA A 136 16.38 0.03 12.73
C ALA A 136 15.53 -0.62 13.82
N VAL A 137 14.59 -1.49 13.45
CA VAL A 137 13.80 -2.29 14.40
C VAL A 137 14.70 -3.22 15.21
N ALA A 138 15.62 -3.94 14.56
CA ALA A 138 16.52 -4.87 15.24
C ALA A 138 17.43 -4.16 16.24
N ASP A 139 18.01 -3.00 15.86
CA ASP A 139 18.86 -2.18 16.71
C ASP A 139 18.08 -1.67 17.92
N LEU A 140 16.85 -1.21 17.73
CA LEU A 140 16.01 -0.69 18.80
C LEU A 140 15.56 -1.79 19.78
N VAL A 141 15.19 -2.96 19.26
CA VAL A 141 14.89 -4.14 20.09
C VAL A 141 16.13 -4.55 20.88
N ALA A 142 17.32 -4.61 20.27
CA ALA A 142 18.56 -4.94 20.96
C ALA A 142 18.93 -3.89 22.03
N LEU A 143 18.72 -2.61 21.74
CA LEU A 143 18.95 -1.52 22.67
C LEU A 143 18.02 -1.61 23.88
N SER A 144 16.71 -1.77 23.66
CA SER A 144 15.72 -1.93 24.74
C SER A 144 15.98 -3.16 25.63
N ALA A 145 16.57 -4.22 25.09
CA ALA A 145 16.92 -5.42 25.85
C ALA A 145 18.21 -5.28 26.67
N SER A 146 19.13 -4.41 26.25
CA SER A 146 20.47 -4.26 26.84
C SER A 146 20.61 -3.03 27.73
N ALA A 147 19.83 -1.99 27.48
CA ALA A 147 19.84 -0.75 28.24
C ALA A 147 18.81 -0.80 29.37
N GLY A 148 19.23 -0.42 30.58
CA GLY A 148 18.27 0.04 31.58
C GLY A 148 17.63 1.35 31.09
N ARG A 149 16.37 1.59 31.44
CA ARG A 149 15.58 2.81 31.18
C ARG A 149 16.39 4.12 31.04
N PRO A 150 17.30 4.49 31.97
CA PRO A 150 18.07 5.74 31.86
C PRO A 150 19.07 5.79 30.69
N ALA A 151 19.67 4.66 30.30
CA ALA A 151 20.57 4.62 29.13
C ALA A 151 19.78 4.73 27.82
N LEU A 152 18.52 4.28 27.83
CA LEU A 152 17.61 4.40 26.70
C LEU A 152 17.16 5.85 26.49
N GLU A 153 16.78 6.53 27.56
CA GLU A 153 16.41 7.95 27.56
C GLU A 153 17.54 8.81 26.99
N GLU A 154 18.81 8.53 27.33
CA GLU A 154 19.96 9.25 26.78
C GLU A 154 20.15 9.03 25.28
N VAL A 155 19.94 7.79 24.80
CA VAL A 155 20.04 7.49 23.36
C VAL A 155 18.90 8.15 22.59
N VAL A 156 17.67 8.09 23.09
CA VAL A 156 16.53 8.76 22.45
C VAL A 156 16.73 10.26 22.42
N ALA A 157 17.16 10.89 23.53
CA ALA A 157 17.47 12.31 23.56
C ALA A 157 18.51 12.71 22.49
N ARG A 158 19.53 11.88 22.29
CA ARG A 158 20.57 12.08 21.27
C ARG A 158 20.05 11.92 19.85
N VAL A 159 19.14 10.97 19.61
CA VAL A 159 18.50 10.78 18.30
C VAL A 159 17.60 11.97 17.98
N THR A 160 16.77 12.41 18.93
CA THR A 160 15.89 13.58 18.78
C THR A 160 16.70 14.84 18.47
N GLU A 161 17.77 15.10 19.22
CA GLU A 161 18.69 16.22 18.96
C GLU A 161 19.25 16.15 17.52
N ARG A 162 19.64 14.95 17.07
CA ARG A 162 20.17 14.77 15.71
C ARG A 162 19.11 15.00 14.63
N VAL A 163 17.87 14.60 14.86
CA VAL A 163 16.75 14.88 13.93
C VAL A 163 16.45 16.37 13.87
N GLU A 164 16.44 17.07 15.00
CA GLU A 164 16.24 18.52 15.06
C GLU A 164 17.33 19.26 14.28
N LEU A 165 18.60 18.85 14.44
CA LEU A 165 19.73 19.42 13.69
C LEU A 165 19.60 19.20 12.17
N VAL A 166 19.12 18.03 11.74
CA VAL A 166 18.86 17.77 10.31
C VAL A 166 17.70 18.63 9.82
N GLY A 167 16.63 18.79 10.61
CA GLY A 167 15.52 19.68 10.31
C GLY A 167 15.95 21.15 10.19
N GLU A 168 16.86 21.62 11.06
CA GLU A 168 17.48 22.94 11.01
C GLU A 168 18.26 23.14 9.71
N ALA A 169 19.07 22.15 9.34
CA ALA A 169 19.85 22.19 8.10
C ALA A 169 18.94 22.29 6.87
N HIS A 170 17.86 21.51 6.81
CA HIS A 170 16.87 21.60 5.72
C HIS A 170 16.17 22.96 5.66
N ARG A 171 15.77 23.52 6.81
CA ARG A 171 15.17 24.87 6.87
C ARG A 171 16.14 25.94 6.38
N SER A 172 17.39 25.91 6.84
CA SER A 172 18.42 26.87 6.42
C SER A 172 18.68 26.82 4.91
N LEU A 173 18.66 25.64 4.30
CA LEU A 173 18.80 25.47 2.84
C LEU A 173 17.57 26.01 2.09
N SER A 174 16.37 25.82 2.62
CA SER A 174 15.15 26.36 2.01
C SER A 174 15.10 27.90 2.05
N GLU A 175 15.53 28.52 3.15
CA GLU A 175 15.63 29.98 3.28
C GLU A 175 16.74 30.56 2.40
N GLN A 176 17.87 29.86 2.30
CA GLN A 176 18.97 30.25 1.42
C GLN A 176 18.57 30.15 -0.06
N ARG A 177 17.74 29.17 -0.43
CA ARG A 177 17.15 29.08 -1.77
C ARG A 177 16.15 30.21 -2.04
N LEU A 178 15.35 30.61 -1.05
CA LEU A 178 14.41 31.73 -1.19
C LEU A 178 15.12 33.09 -1.35
N THR A 179 16.29 33.26 -0.72
CA THR A 179 17.07 34.51 -0.79
C THR A 179 17.94 34.60 -2.04
N LEU A 180 18.28 33.48 -2.67
CA LEU A 180 19.05 33.43 -3.92
C LEU A 180 18.20 33.58 -5.20
N ASP A 181 16.86 33.59 -5.10
CA ASP A 181 15.96 33.89 -6.24
C ASP A 181 15.09 35.15 -6.01
N PRO A 182 15.65 36.37 -6.18
CA PRO A 182 14.85 37.59 -6.34
C PRO A 182 14.27 37.78 -7.76
N SER A 183 14.46 36.83 -8.68
CA SER A 183 14.15 37.02 -10.11
C SER A 183 12.83 36.39 -10.57
N SER A 184 12.14 35.61 -9.72
CA SER A 184 10.86 34.98 -10.09
C SER A 184 9.60 35.78 -9.68
N ALA A 185 9.75 36.95 -9.04
CA ALA A 185 8.63 37.80 -8.59
C ALA A 185 8.39 39.06 -9.46
N SER A 186 8.89 39.11 -10.70
CA SER A 186 8.51 40.14 -11.68
C SER A 186 8.10 39.48 -13.00
N GLY A 187 6.87 38.99 -12.99
CA GLY A 187 6.16 38.45 -14.15
C GLY A 187 4.69 38.86 -14.12
N GLU A 188 4.39 40.05 -13.63
CA GLU A 188 3.13 40.75 -13.90
C GLU A 188 3.48 42.05 -14.61
N ASP A 189 3.18 42.10 -15.91
CA ASP A 189 2.82 43.35 -16.57
C ASP A 189 1.49 43.12 -17.33
N PRO A 190 0.49 43.99 -17.14
CA PRO A 190 -0.85 43.86 -17.67
C PRO A 190 -0.91 44.44 -19.09
N VAL A 191 -1.55 43.74 -20.03
CA VAL A 191 -1.93 44.33 -21.31
C VAL A 191 -3.42 44.15 -21.56
N ALA A 192 -4.12 45.22 -21.17
CA ALA A 192 -5.23 45.87 -21.84
C ALA A 192 -6.20 45.03 -22.69
N GLU A 193 -7.43 44.99 -22.19
CA GLU A 193 -8.68 45.12 -22.94
C GLU A 193 -8.54 45.90 -24.26
N ALA A 194 -8.91 45.25 -25.35
CA ALA A 194 -9.50 45.91 -26.52
C ALA A 194 -10.63 45.00 -27.04
N GLU A 195 -11.85 45.40 -26.73
CA GLU A 195 -13.07 44.87 -27.32
C GLU A 195 -13.10 45.13 -28.84
N ALA A 196 -13.63 44.17 -29.61
CA ALA A 196 -14.83 44.31 -30.43
C ALA A 196 -14.75 43.62 -31.80
N SER A 197 -15.91 43.05 -32.16
CA SER A 197 -16.38 42.66 -33.51
C SER A 197 -15.97 41.30 -34.06
N GLY A 198 -16.75 40.29 -33.67
CA GLY A 198 -17.79 39.72 -34.54
C GLY A 198 -17.38 39.13 -35.89
N SER A 199 -17.59 37.82 -36.05
CA SER A 199 -18.29 37.29 -37.22
C SER A 199 -18.78 35.87 -36.95
N GLU A 200 -20.00 35.64 -37.38
CA GLU A 200 -20.80 34.43 -37.28
C GLU A 200 -20.27 33.31 -38.18
N GLY A 201 -20.53 32.06 -37.79
CA GLY A 201 -21.09 31.09 -38.74
C GLY A 201 -20.29 29.80 -39.00
N PRO A 202 -21.00 28.71 -39.31
CA PRO A 202 -20.66 27.32 -38.95
C PRO A 202 -20.17 26.50 -40.15
N THR A 203 -19.61 25.30 -39.91
CA THR A 203 -19.39 24.16 -40.85
C THR A 203 -18.21 23.33 -40.27
N GLU A 204 -18.13 22.00 -40.23
CA GLU A 204 -18.91 20.86 -40.66
C GLU A 204 -18.07 19.63 -40.23
N ALA A 205 -18.65 18.66 -39.55
CA ALA A 205 -18.16 17.27 -39.57
C ALA A 205 -18.81 16.60 -40.81
N PRO A 206 -18.30 15.51 -41.43
CA PRO A 206 -17.56 14.39 -40.84
C PRO A 206 -16.50 13.72 -41.76
N GLY A 207 -15.86 12.63 -41.33
CA GLY A 207 -15.40 11.57 -42.26
C GLY A 207 -14.02 10.95 -42.02
N PRO A 208 -13.77 9.73 -42.54
CA PRO A 208 -13.25 8.62 -41.73
C PRO A 208 -12.02 7.90 -42.35
N GLU A 209 -11.60 6.81 -41.68
CA GLU A 209 -10.88 5.62 -42.21
C GLU A 209 -9.34 5.60 -42.27
N GLY A 210 -8.82 4.39 -41.95
CA GLY A 210 -7.43 3.93 -42.07
C GLY A 210 -7.03 3.14 -40.83
N ARG A 211 -7.55 1.93 -40.55
CA ARG A 211 -7.18 0.63 -41.13
C ARG A 211 -5.68 0.53 -41.47
N GLU A 212 -4.94 -0.29 -40.71
CA GLU A 212 -4.41 -1.59 -41.18
C GLU A 212 -3.59 -2.30 -40.07
N PRO A 213 -3.54 -3.66 -40.08
CA PRO A 213 -2.98 -4.50 -39.03
C PRO A 213 -1.56 -5.00 -39.34
N GLY A 214 -0.67 -5.02 -38.35
CA GLY A 214 0.67 -5.60 -38.46
C GLY A 214 0.82 -6.85 -37.62
N THR A 215 0.82 -8.01 -38.29
CA THR A 215 1.14 -9.33 -37.75
C THR A 215 2.67 -9.52 -37.72
N ALA A 216 3.21 -10.06 -36.64
CA ALA A 216 4.54 -10.67 -36.63
C ALA A 216 4.61 -11.72 -35.50
N THR A 217 4.06 -12.90 -35.77
CA THR A 217 4.35 -14.13 -35.04
C THR A 217 5.71 -14.65 -35.52
N GLY A 218 6.71 -14.62 -34.65
CA GLY A 218 8.01 -15.26 -34.87
C GLY A 218 8.26 -16.27 -33.76
N ASP A 219 7.95 -17.53 -34.02
CA ASP A 219 8.37 -18.67 -33.21
C ASP A 219 8.63 -19.86 -34.15
N VAL A 220 9.90 -20.19 -34.37
CA VAL A 220 10.37 -21.55 -34.69
C VAL A 220 11.77 -21.73 -34.07
N ALA A 221 11.85 -22.77 -33.26
CA ALA A 221 12.95 -23.23 -32.43
C ALA A 221 14.24 -23.66 -33.18
N PRO A 222 15.37 -23.80 -32.45
CA PRO A 222 16.65 -24.27 -32.99
C PRO A 222 16.75 -25.80 -33.11
N GLY A 223 17.53 -26.25 -34.09
CA GLY A 223 18.19 -27.56 -34.12
C GLY A 223 19.68 -27.41 -33.87
#